data_AF-A0A7J3EF98-F1
#
_entry.id   AF-A0A7J3EF98-F1
#
_cell.length_a   1.000
_cell.length_b   1.000
_cell.length_c   1.000
_cell.angle_alpha   90.00
_cell.angle_beta   90.00
_cell.angle_gamma   90.00
#
_symmetry.space_group_name_H-M   'P 1'
#
loop_
_entity.id
_entity.type
_entity.pdbx_description
1 polymer ?
#
loop_
_entity_poly.entity_id
_entity_poly.type
_entity_poly.pdbx_seq_one_letter_code
_entity_poly.pdbx_strand_id
1 'polypeptide(L)'
;IDRDECCIATVGEHGLDVKAEIPIRLPGKRSGEQWEVHVEENLKFISEALSRLDIDEDVFILVVGPGFLYEKLADHLRKEQRFKGRVKTGKVSIGGVSGVYEAVRSGLVANYLGEIRLIYEAKLLDEVFKLISEKPNMVTYGIKPIKELALTGAIKTLLVSERLLKNLSDGELDDILKTIREVEQRRGEVVFVSSGLENDRILGLGGIAAVLRYPIA
;
A
#
# COMPACT_ATOMS: atom_id res chain seq x y z
N ILE A 1 1.03 -2.31 20.68
CA ILE A 1 1.39 -1.60 21.92
C ILE A 1 0.25 -1.71 22.93
N ASP A 2 0.55 -2.01 24.18
CA ASP A 2 -0.37 -1.90 25.32
C ASP A 2 0.35 -1.29 26.54
N ARG A 3 -0.18 -1.46 27.75
CA ARG A 3 0.40 -0.86 28.96
C ARG A 3 1.68 -1.53 29.43
N ASP A 4 1.94 -2.75 28.98
CA ASP A 4 3.02 -3.60 29.48
C ASP A 4 4.14 -3.68 28.45
N GLU A 5 3.83 -3.61 27.15
CA GLU A 5 4.82 -3.73 26.09
C GLU A 5 4.42 -3.13 24.72
N CYS A 6 5.44 -2.89 23.90
CA CYS A 6 5.33 -2.51 22.50
C CYS A 6 6.24 -3.40 21.63
N CYS A 7 5.65 -4.07 20.64
CA CYS A 7 6.39 -4.77 19.60
C CYS A 7 6.44 -3.91 18.34
N ILE A 8 7.61 -3.83 17.71
CA ILE A 8 7.83 -3.28 16.37
C ILE A 8 8.16 -4.45 15.45
N ALA A 9 7.39 -4.63 14.38
CA ALA A 9 7.58 -5.69 13.40
C ALA A 9 7.37 -5.17 11.98
N THR A 10 8.04 -5.78 11.03
CA THR A 10 7.83 -5.56 9.59
C THR A 10 7.01 -6.71 9.02
N VAL A 11 6.05 -6.39 8.15
CA VAL A 11 5.25 -7.39 7.43
C VAL A 11 5.50 -7.19 5.94
N GLY A 12 5.98 -8.23 5.26
CA GLY A 12 6.28 -8.21 3.83
C GLY A 12 6.05 -9.57 3.17
N GLU A 13 6.63 -9.78 1.99
CA GLU A 13 6.46 -11.02 1.19
C GLU A 13 6.93 -12.28 1.92
N HIS A 14 7.97 -12.17 2.76
CA HIS A 14 8.53 -13.28 3.52
C HIS A 14 7.84 -13.50 4.88
N GLY A 15 6.78 -12.76 5.17
CA GLY A 15 6.02 -12.86 6.41
C GLY A 15 6.34 -11.77 7.42
N LEU A 16 6.12 -12.08 8.69
CA LEU A 16 6.27 -11.17 9.82
C LEU A 16 7.66 -11.35 10.44
N ASP A 17 8.38 -10.23 10.59
CA ASP A 17 9.70 -10.19 11.23
C ASP A 17 9.71 -9.19 12.39
N VAL A 18 10.00 -9.68 13.60
CA VAL A 18 10.00 -8.88 14.83
C VAL A 18 11.34 -8.16 14.95
N LYS A 19 11.29 -6.82 14.98
CA LYS A 19 12.49 -5.97 15.02
C LYS A 19 12.85 -5.55 16.44
N ALA A 20 11.85 -5.31 17.28
CA ALA A 20 12.06 -4.88 18.66
C ALA A 20 10.86 -5.25 19.54
N GLU A 21 11.17 -5.61 20.78
CA GLU A 21 10.21 -5.75 21.87
C GLU A 21 10.63 -4.80 22.99
N ILE A 22 9.73 -3.88 23.33
CA ILE A 22 10.00 -2.76 24.22
C ILE A 22 9.07 -2.89 25.42
N PRO A 23 9.60 -3.16 26.63
CA PRO A 23 8.78 -3.17 27.83
C PRO A 23 8.33 -1.75 28.17
N ILE A 24 7.05 -1.60 28.50
CA ILE A 24 6.44 -0.33 28.92
C ILE A 24 6.19 -0.41 30.43
N ARG A 25 6.58 0.65 31.14
CA ARG A 25 6.37 0.77 32.58
C ARG A 25 5.55 2.02 32.86
N LEU A 26 4.22 1.85 32.88
CA LEU A 26 3.31 2.93 33.25
C LEU A 26 2.92 2.83 34.73
N PRO A 27 3.00 3.94 35.51
CA PRO A 27 2.44 3.95 36.85
C PRO A 27 0.92 3.79 36.80
N GLY A 28 0.30 3.48 37.95
CA GLY A 28 -1.16 3.39 38.04
C GLY A 28 -1.84 4.72 37.64
N LYS A 29 -3.02 4.63 37.01
CA LYS A 29 -3.80 5.80 36.53
C LYS A 29 -4.09 6.89 37.59
N ARG A 30 -3.93 6.58 38.88
CA ARG A 30 -4.17 7.50 40.01
C ARG A 30 -3.03 8.51 40.24
N SER A 31 -1.93 8.42 39.50
CA SER A 31 -0.74 9.26 39.65
C SER A 31 -0.70 10.49 38.75
N GLY A 32 -1.83 10.88 38.12
CA GLY A 32 -2.04 12.18 37.44
C GLY A 32 -0.88 12.65 36.56
N GLU A 33 -0.19 13.70 36.99
CA GLU A 33 0.94 14.32 36.27
C GLU A 33 2.10 13.36 36.02
N GLN A 34 2.42 12.49 36.98
CA GLN A 34 3.50 11.50 36.81
C GLN A 34 3.15 10.50 35.69
N TRP A 35 1.86 10.19 35.54
CA TRP A 35 1.42 9.24 34.52
C TRP A 35 1.61 9.79 33.11
N GLU A 36 1.31 11.08 32.87
CA GLU A 36 1.50 11.69 31.55
C GLU A 36 2.97 11.79 31.15
N VAL A 37 3.85 12.16 32.09
CA VAL A 37 5.30 12.22 31.86
C VAL A 37 5.83 10.85 31.42
N HIS A 38 5.47 9.78 32.15
CA HIS A 38 5.93 8.42 31.80
C HIS A 38 5.37 7.97 30.45
N VAL A 39 4.14 8.33 30.11
CA VAL A 39 3.61 8.04 28.77
C VAL A 39 4.47 8.73 27.71
N GLU A 40 4.72 10.03 27.83
CA GLU A 40 5.53 10.75 26.84
C GLU A 40 6.94 10.20 26.70
N GLU A 41 7.60 9.82 27.80
CA GLU A 41 8.92 9.17 27.79
C GLU A 41 8.89 7.84 27.02
N ASN A 42 7.90 6.99 27.28
CA ASN A 42 7.75 5.73 26.55
C ASN A 42 7.47 5.97 25.06
N LEU A 43 6.66 6.96 24.71
CA LEU A 43 6.38 7.29 23.29
C LEU A 43 7.64 7.76 22.56
N LYS A 44 8.46 8.61 23.19
CA LYS A 44 9.75 9.06 22.64
C LYS A 44 10.69 7.88 22.43
N PHE A 45 10.83 7.02 23.43
CA PHE A 45 11.69 5.84 23.35
C PHE A 45 11.29 4.91 22.20
N ILE A 46 9.99 4.67 22.02
CA ILE A 46 9.46 3.87 20.92
C ILE A 46 9.72 4.54 19.57
N SER A 47 9.52 5.85 19.46
CA SER A 47 9.80 6.59 18.23
C SER A 47 11.29 6.56 17.85
N GLU A 48 12.19 6.70 18.84
CA GLU A 48 13.62 6.56 18.62
C GLU A 48 14.00 5.15 18.15
N ALA A 49 13.42 4.12 18.75
CA ALA A 49 13.62 2.73 18.33
C ALA A 49 13.14 2.51 16.88
N LEU A 50 11.96 3.03 16.54
CA LEU A 50 11.43 2.98 15.18
C LEU A 50 12.34 3.75 14.19
N SER A 51 12.89 4.88 14.60
CA SER A 51 13.77 5.70 13.78
C SER A 51 15.14 5.06 13.52
N ARG A 52 15.57 4.11 14.34
CA ARG A 52 16.81 3.34 14.10
C ARG A 52 16.62 2.25 13.05
N LEU A 53 15.39 1.91 12.71
CA LEU A 53 15.11 0.99 11.62
C LEU A 53 15.28 1.72 10.28
N ASP A 54 15.86 1.01 9.32
CA ASP A 54 15.89 1.43 7.93
C ASP A 54 14.51 1.12 7.34
N ILE A 55 13.70 2.17 7.16
CA ILE A 55 12.31 2.06 6.71
C ILE A 55 12.20 2.90 5.46
N ASP A 56 11.99 2.24 4.32
CA ASP A 56 11.82 2.88 3.02
C ASP A 56 10.70 3.92 3.06
N GLU A 57 10.78 5.00 2.28
CA GLU A 57 9.85 6.13 2.35
C GLU A 57 8.40 5.79 1.97
N ASP A 58 8.19 4.69 1.26
CA ASP A 58 6.90 4.18 0.78
C ASP A 58 6.22 3.20 1.76
N VAL A 59 6.91 2.77 2.82
CA VAL A 59 6.34 1.86 3.83
C VAL A 59 5.32 2.60 4.72
N PHE A 60 4.17 2.00 4.99
CA PHE A 60 3.21 2.55 5.94
C PHE A 60 3.43 2.01 7.35
N ILE A 61 3.17 2.84 8.36
CA ILE A 61 3.27 2.46 9.76
C ILE A 61 1.86 2.25 10.30
N LEU A 62 1.58 1.03 10.73
CA LEU A 62 0.31 0.68 11.34
C LEU A 62 0.49 0.50 12.86
N VAL A 63 -0.06 1.43 13.64
CA VAL A 63 0.02 1.39 15.10
C VAL A 63 -1.22 0.70 15.65
N VAL A 64 -1.01 -0.45 16.30
CA VAL A 64 -2.13 -1.25 16.86
C VAL A 64 -2.02 -1.41 18.37
N GLY A 65 -3.16 -1.46 19.04
CA GLY A 65 -3.23 -1.79 20.45
C GLY A 65 -4.63 -1.76 21.04
N PRO A 66 -4.80 -2.22 22.30
CA PRO A 66 -6.01 -1.97 23.08
C PRO A 66 -5.99 -0.56 23.71
N GLY A 67 -7.18 -0.06 24.04
CA GLY A 67 -7.32 1.22 24.75
C GLY A 67 -6.96 2.44 23.91
N PHE A 68 -6.24 3.41 24.48
CA PHE A 68 -5.93 4.69 23.83
C PHE A 68 -4.43 4.88 23.53
N LEU A 69 -3.56 3.97 23.98
CA LEU A 69 -2.11 4.20 23.94
C LEU A 69 -1.57 4.14 22.51
N TYR A 70 -2.13 3.28 21.67
CA TYR A 70 -1.79 3.21 20.24
C TYR A 70 -2.15 4.51 19.50
N GLU A 71 -3.25 5.18 19.89
CA GLU A 71 -3.64 6.48 19.30
C GLU A 71 -2.66 7.57 19.71
N LYS A 72 -2.29 7.63 21.00
CA LYS A 72 -1.26 8.56 21.47
C LYS A 72 0.08 8.36 20.77
N LEU A 73 0.51 7.12 20.56
CA LEU A 73 1.73 6.82 19.81
C LEU A 73 1.59 7.25 18.35
N ALA A 74 0.47 6.97 17.70
CA ALA A 74 0.24 7.39 16.33
C ALA A 74 0.30 8.92 16.18
N ASP A 75 -0.33 9.66 17.10
CA ASP A 75 -0.30 11.12 17.10
C ASP A 75 1.09 11.70 17.40
N HIS A 76 1.88 11.02 18.23
CA HIS A 76 3.29 11.35 18.44
C HIS A 76 4.08 11.22 17.14
N LEU A 77 4.00 10.06 16.48
CA LEU A 77 4.71 9.79 15.22
C LEU A 77 4.28 10.74 14.10
N ARG A 78 2.99 11.10 14.01
CA ARG A 78 2.48 12.04 12.99
C ARG A 78 3.07 13.44 13.08
N LYS A 79 3.58 13.85 14.25
CA LYS A 79 4.26 15.15 14.44
C LYS A 79 5.67 15.15 13.84
N GLU A 80 6.26 13.97 13.67
CA GLU A 80 7.59 13.82 13.09
C GLU A 80 7.50 13.80 11.56
N GLN A 81 8.29 14.65 10.90
CA GLN A 81 8.23 14.78 9.43
C GLN A 81 8.50 13.46 8.71
N ARG A 82 9.36 12.60 9.27
CA ARG A 82 9.70 11.28 8.71
C ARG A 82 8.48 10.34 8.56
N PHE A 83 7.54 10.41 9.49
CA PHE A 83 6.38 9.51 9.53
C PHE A 83 5.07 10.18 9.13
N LYS A 84 5.10 11.50 8.89
CA LYS A 84 3.93 12.29 8.53
C LYS A 84 3.25 11.72 7.28
N GLY A 85 1.93 11.54 7.36
CA GLY A 85 1.11 11.00 6.26
C GLY A 85 1.18 9.47 6.07
N ARG A 86 2.03 8.77 6.82
CA ARG A 86 2.27 7.32 6.69
C ARG A 86 1.73 6.50 7.87
N VAL A 87 1.24 7.16 8.91
CA VAL A 87 0.78 6.52 10.16
C VAL A 87 -0.72 6.27 10.17
N LYS A 88 -1.09 4.99 10.18
CA LYS A 88 -2.46 4.48 10.36
C LYS A 88 -2.59 3.79 11.71
N THR A 89 -3.83 3.54 12.13
CA THR A 89 -4.14 3.02 13.46
C THR A 89 -5.17 1.90 13.40
N GLY A 90 -4.97 0.84 14.17
CA GLY A 90 -5.91 -0.28 14.26
C GLY A 90 -6.16 -0.74 15.68
N LYS A 91 -7.36 -1.25 15.96
CA LYS A 91 -7.66 -1.85 17.28
C LYS A 91 -7.35 -3.33 17.27
N VAL A 92 -6.70 -3.79 18.33
CA VAL A 92 -6.47 -5.20 18.66
C VAL A 92 -6.73 -5.42 20.15
N SER A 93 -6.92 -6.67 20.55
CA SER A 93 -7.25 -7.03 21.93
C SER A 93 -6.06 -6.96 22.89
N ILE A 94 -4.84 -7.14 22.38
CA ILE A 94 -3.60 -7.20 23.17
C ILE A 94 -2.44 -6.47 22.47
N GLY A 95 -1.45 -6.00 23.24
CA GLY A 95 -0.20 -5.45 22.72
C GLY A 95 0.83 -6.52 22.39
N GLY A 96 2.11 -6.12 22.37
CA GLY A 96 3.22 -7.01 22.09
C GLY A 96 3.16 -7.73 20.75
N VAL A 97 3.91 -8.84 20.66
CA VAL A 97 3.98 -9.71 19.47
C VAL A 97 2.62 -10.33 19.16
N SER A 98 1.86 -10.73 20.19
CA SER A 98 0.51 -11.29 20.04
C SER A 98 -0.44 -10.33 19.33
N GLY A 99 -0.38 -9.03 19.65
CA GLY A 99 -1.17 -7.99 18.99
C GLY A 99 -0.84 -7.84 17.50
N VAL A 100 0.43 -8.01 17.12
CA VAL A 100 0.82 -7.98 15.70
C VAL A 100 0.23 -9.18 14.95
N TYR A 101 0.33 -10.39 15.52
CA TYR A 101 -0.30 -11.58 14.91
C TYR A 101 -1.82 -11.47 14.84
N GLU A 102 -2.47 -10.84 15.82
CA GLU A 102 -3.90 -10.55 15.79
C GLU A 102 -4.25 -9.59 14.64
N ALA A 103 -3.49 -8.50 14.47
CA ALA A 103 -3.70 -7.54 13.38
C ALA A 103 -3.58 -8.19 11.99
N VAL A 104 -2.66 -9.14 11.83
CA VAL A 104 -2.54 -9.92 10.59
C VAL A 104 -3.74 -10.85 10.41
N ARG A 105 -4.07 -11.66 11.43
CA ARG A 105 -5.14 -12.68 11.35
C ARG A 105 -6.53 -12.08 11.17
N SER A 106 -6.79 -10.92 11.76
CA SER A 106 -8.05 -10.19 11.64
C SER A 106 -8.25 -9.50 10.29
N GLY A 107 -7.25 -9.54 9.40
CA GLY A 107 -7.30 -8.89 8.10
C GLY A 107 -7.06 -7.38 8.15
N LEU A 108 -6.75 -6.81 9.32
CA LEU A 108 -6.52 -5.39 9.47
C LEU A 108 -5.33 -4.92 8.64
N VAL A 109 -4.22 -5.66 8.65
CA VAL A 109 -3.05 -5.38 7.79
C VAL A 109 -3.42 -5.48 6.30
N ALA A 110 -4.16 -6.52 5.91
CA ALA A 110 -4.56 -6.75 4.52
C ALA A 110 -5.48 -5.64 3.99
N ASN A 111 -6.42 -5.16 4.79
CA ASN A 111 -7.31 -4.05 4.43
C ASN A 111 -6.52 -2.77 4.14
N TYR A 112 -5.54 -2.44 4.98
CA TYR A 112 -4.69 -1.26 4.74
C TYR A 112 -3.82 -1.40 3.50
N LEU A 113 -3.22 -2.57 3.27
CA LEU A 113 -2.47 -2.84 2.04
C LEU A 113 -3.38 -2.72 0.79
N GLY A 114 -4.63 -3.16 0.91
CA GLY A 114 -5.66 -2.97 -0.12
C GLY A 114 -5.94 -1.49 -0.39
N GLU A 115 -6.14 -0.67 0.64
CA GLU A 115 -6.33 0.79 0.48
C GLU A 115 -5.13 1.45 -0.21
N ILE A 116 -3.91 1.07 0.18
CA ILE A 116 -2.67 1.61 -0.43
C ILE A 116 -2.60 1.23 -1.91
N ARG A 117 -2.90 -0.03 -2.23
CA ARG A 117 -2.95 -0.51 -3.62
C ARG A 117 -3.98 0.27 -4.44
N LEU A 118 -5.18 0.50 -3.90
CA LEU A 118 -6.21 1.29 -4.57
C LEU A 118 -5.75 2.72 -4.87
N ILE A 119 -5.07 3.37 -3.91
CA ILE A 119 -4.51 4.72 -4.09
C ILE A 119 -3.40 4.72 -5.16
N TYR A 120 -2.54 3.70 -5.17
CA TYR A 120 -1.49 3.56 -6.19
C TYR A 120 -2.09 3.38 -7.59
N GLU A 121 -3.07 2.48 -7.73
CA GLU A 121 -3.80 2.27 -8.99
C GLU A 121 -4.48 3.57 -9.48
N ALA A 122 -5.12 4.33 -8.58
CA ALA A 122 -5.76 5.60 -8.91
C ALA A 122 -4.75 6.64 -9.43
N LYS A 123 -3.58 6.74 -8.79
CA LYS A 123 -2.50 7.64 -9.25
C LYS A 123 -1.98 7.29 -10.63
N LEU A 124 -1.79 6.00 -10.92
CA LEU A 124 -1.37 5.56 -12.25
C LEU A 124 -2.43 5.90 -13.31
N LEU A 125 -3.72 5.74 -12.99
CA LEU A 125 -4.80 6.15 -13.88
C LEU A 125 -4.80 7.66 -14.12
N ASP A 126 -4.62 8.47 -13.08
CA ASP A 126 -4.51 9.92 -13.23
C ASP A 126 -3.34 10.30 -14.15
N GLU A 127 -2.19 9.62 -14.04
CA GLU A 127 -1.07 9.80 -14.96
C GLU A 127 -1.44 9.43 -16.40
N VAL A 128 -2.13 8.31 -16.62
CA VAL A 128 -2.63 7.90 -17.94
C VAL A 128 -3.55 8.97 -18.54
N PHE A 129 -4.56 9.45 -17.78
CA PHE A 129 -5.49 10.47 -18.28
C PHE A 129 -4.80 11.81 -18.55
N LYS A 130 -3.83 12.19 -17.70
CA LYS A 130 -2.99 13.37 -17.93
C LYS A 130 -2.20 13.23 -19.23
N LEU A 131 -1.55 12.08 -19.44
CA LEU A 131 -0.79 11.83 -20.67
C LEU A 131 -1.68 11.82 -21.92
N ILE A 132 -2.90 11.28 -21.85
CA ILE A 132 -3.86 11.38 -22.97
C ILE A 132 -4.11 12.85 -23.37
N SER A 133 -4.17 13.73 -22.38
CA SER A 133 -4.46 15.16 -22.59
C SER A 133 -3.24 15.93 -23.09
N GLU A 134 -2.05 15.65 -22.56
CA GLU A 134 -0.83 16.42 -22.84
C GLU A 134 0.01 15.83 -23.99
N LYS A 135 0.07 14.51 -24.09
CA LYS A 135 0.95 13.74 -25.01
C LYS A 135 0.22 12.48 -25.49
N PRO A 136 -0.85 12.60 -26.29
CA PRO A 136 -1.69 11.46 -26.67
C PRO A 136 -0.91 10.34 -27.38
N ASN A 137 0.18 10.67 -28.08
CA ASN A 137 1.06 9.70 -28.73
C ASN A 137 1.90 8.84 -27.76
N MET A 138 1.90 9.15 -26.47
CA MET A 138 2.57 8.37 -25.40
C MET A 138 1.63 7.36 -24.72
N VAL A 139 0.35 7.32 -25.10
CA VAL A 139 -0.64 6.43 -24.50
C VAL A 139 -1.38 5.68 -25.59
N THR A 140 -1.67 4.42 -25.33
CA THR A 140 -2.57 3.61 -26.15
C THR A 140 -3.60 2.95 -25.24
N TYR A 141 -4.78 2.65 -25.76
CA TYR A 141 -5.83 2.00 -24.98
C TYR A 141 -6.73 1.14 -25.87
N GLY A 142 -7.41 0.19 -25.24
CA GLY A 142 -8.19 -0.83 -25.92
C GLY A 142 -7.36 -2.04 -26.35
N ILE A 143 -8.04 -3.18 -26.49
CA ILE A 143 -7.40 -4.50 -26.64
C ILE A 143 -6.56 -4.61 -27.92
N LYS A 144 -7.11 -4.18 -29.07
CA LYS A 144 -6.46 -4.36 -30.39
C LYS A 144 -5.10 -3.65 -30.50
N PRO A 145 -5.00 -2.32 -30.29
CA PRO A 145 -3.72 -1.63 -30.43
C PRO A 145 -2.69 -2.06 -29.37
N ILE A 146 -3.15 -2.44 -28.17
CA ILE A 146 -2.26 -2.99 -27.13
C ILE A 146 -1.68 -4.34 -27.53
N LYS A 147 -2.48 -5.24 -28.12
CA LYS A 147 -2.00 -6.52 -28.65
C LYS A 147 -0.88 -6.31 -29.68
N GLU A 148 -1.05 -5.35 -30.59
CA GLU A 148 -0.06 -5.05 -31.62
C GLU A 148 1.23 -4.46 -31.02
N LEU A 149 1.11 -3.52 -30.08
CA LEU A 149 2.27 -2.86 -29.45
C LEU A 149 3.00 -3.74 -28.44
N ALA A 150 2.32 -4.71 -27.81
CA ALA A 150 2.95 -5.68 -26.90
C ALA A 150 4.08 -6.45 -27.60
N LEU A 151 3.95 -6.71 -28.90
CA LEU A 151 4.96 -7.43 -29.69
C LEU A 151 6.21 -6.60 -30.01
N THR A 152 6.11 -5.27 -29.94
CA THR A 152 7.21 -4.36 -30.33
C THR A 152 8.10 -3.96 -29.17
N GLY A 153 7.63 -4.10 -27.93
CA GLY A 153 8.34 -3.63 -26.73
C GLY A 153 8.15 -2.14 -26.46
N ALA A 154 7.25 -1.47 -27.19
CA ALA A 154 6.92 -0.06 -26.98
C ALA A 154 6.27 0.21 -25.62
N ILE A 155 5.63 -0.79 -25.01
CA ILE A 155 4.90 -0.63 -23.74
C ILE A 155 5.89 -0.52 -22.57
N LYS A 156 5.76 0.57 -21.82
CA LYS A 156 6.46 0.81 -20.55
C LYS A 156 5.65 0.20 -19.39
N THR A 157 4.38 0.58 -19.30
CA THR A 157 3.47 0.15 -18.23
C THR A 157 2.11 -0.17 -18.84
N LEU A 158 1.60 -1.38 -18.58
CA LEU A 158 0.29 -1.86 -18.99
C LEU A 158 -0.65 -1.89 -17.78
N LEU A 159 -1.79 -1.22 -17.87
CA LEU A 159 -2.85 -1.27 -16.88
C LEU A 159 -3.99 -2.14 -17.41
N VAL A 160 -4.40 -3.14 -16.63
CA VAL A 160 -5.47 -4.08 -17.00
C VAL A 160 -6.53 -4.12 -15.91
N SER A 161 -7.78 -3.81 -16.26
CA SER A 161 -8.89 -3.89 -15.31
C SER A 161 -9.21 -5.33 -14.95
N GLU A 162 -9.31 -5.63 -13.66
CA GLU A 162 -9.83 -6.92 -13.20
C GLU A 162 -11.28 -7.15 -13.65
N ARG A 163 -12.08 -6.07 -13.80
CA ARG A 163 -13.45 -6.16 -14.33
C ARG A 163 -13.46 -6.52 -15.81
N LEU A 164 -12.48 -6.05 -16.59
CA LEU A 164 -12.33 -6.49 -17.98
C LEU A 164 -12.12 -8.00 -17.99
N LEU A 165 -11.11 -8.49 -17.28
CA LEU A 165 -10.74 -9.91 -17.26
C LEU A 165 -11.91 -10.83 -16.87
N LYS A 166 -12.73 -10.43 -15.90
CA LYS A 166 -13.90 -11.18 -15.44
C LYS A 166 -15.04 -11.28 -16.46
N ASN A 167 -15.06 -10.39 -17.45
CA ASN A 167 -16.13 -10.29 -18.46
C ASN A 167 -15.71 -10.85 -19.82
N LEU A 168 -14.47 -11.30 -19.98
CA LEU A 168 -13.99 -11.90 -21.23
C LEU A 168 -14.45 -13.36 -21.33
N SER A 169 -14.72 -13.82 -22.55
CA SER A 169 -14.83 -15.25 -22.83
C SER A 169 -13.48 -15.96 -22.67
N ASP A 170 -13.47 -17.28 -22.50
CA ASP A 170 -12.22 -18.05 -22.30
C ASP A 170 -11.17 -17.79 -23.39
N GLY A 171 -11.61 -17.72 -24.66
CA GLY A 171 -10.70 -17.43 -25.77
C GLY A 171 -10.14 -16.01 -25.77
N GLU A 172 -10.94 -15.02 -25.37
CA GLU A 172 -10.48 -13.64 -25.24
C GLU A 172 -9.55 -13.46 -24.05
N LEU A 173 -9.83 -14.15 -22.94
CA LEU A 173 -8.98 -14.17 -21.75
C LEU A 173 -7.59 -14.74 -22.09
N ASP A 174 -7.53 -15.89 -22.76
CA ASP A 174 -6.27 -16.50 -23.19
C ASP A 174 -5.42 -15.56 -24.04
N ASP A 175 -6.05 -14.82 -24.95
CA ASP A 175 -5.36 -13.85 -25.78
C ASP A 175 -4.83 -12.64 -24.97
N ILE A 176 -5.60 -12.14 -24.01
CA ILE A 176 -5.14 -11.07 -23.11
C ILE A 176 -3.98 -11.57 -22.23
N LEU A 177 -4.06 -12.79 -21.72
CA LEU A 177 -2.98 -13.40 -20.94
C LEU A 177 -1.70 -13.56 -21.78
N LYS A 178 -1.81 -13.94 -23.06
CA LYS A 178 -0.65 -13.92 -23.98
C LYS A 178 -0.08 -12.51 -24.12
N THR A 179 -0.93 -11.52 -24.30
CA THR A 179 -0.52 -10.10 -24.44
C THR A 179 0.24 -9.62 -23.20
N ILE A 180 -0.26 -9.93 -22.01
CA ILE A 180 0.40 -9.62 -20.73
C ILE A 180 1.79 -10.25 -20.68
N ARG A 181 1.92 -11.54 -21.03
CA ARG A 181 3.22 -12.22 -21.08
C ARG A 181 4.19 -11.57 -22.07
N GLU A 182 3.72 -11.15 -23.25
CA GLU A 182 4.56 -10.47 -24.24
C GLU A 182 5.11 -9.13 -23.71
N VAL A 183 4.31 -8.39 -22.93
CA VAL A 183 4.74 -7.15 -22.27
C VAL A 183 5.81 -7.43 -21.21
N GLU A 184 5.57 -8.40 -20.33
CA GLU A 184 6.52 -8.80 -19.28
C GLU A 184 7.86 -9.28 -19.86
N GLN A 185 7.81 -10.13 -20.90
CA GLN A 185 9.00 -10.62 -21.60
C GLN A 185 9.84 -9.49 -22.20
N ARG A 186 9.20 -8.38 -22.59
CA ARG A 186 9.87 -7.18 -23.09
C ARG A 186 10.14 -6.14 -22.00
N ARG A 187 10.14 -6.58 -20.74
CA ARG A 187 10.44 -5.77 -19.55
C ARG A 187 9.48 -4.60 -19.35
N GLY A 188 8.25 -4.71 -19.84
CA GLY A 188 7.16 -3.81 -19.47
C GLY A 188 6.58 -4.19 -18.12
N GLU A 189 6.15 -3.19 -17.37
CA GLU A 189 5.46 -3.36 -16.10
C GLU A 189 3.97 -3.65 -16.36
N VAL A 190 3.37 -4.57 -15.60
CA VAL A 190 1.94 -4.88 -15.69
C VAL A 190 1.29 -4.62 -14.33
N VAL A 191 0.24 -3.81 -14.35
CA VAL A 191 -0.53 -3.43 -13.16
C VAL A 191 -1.98 -3.84 -13.36
N PHE A 192 -2.49 -4.69 -12.45
CA PHE A 192 -3.90 -5.05 -12.41
C PHE A 192 -4.68 -4.03 -11.59
N VAL A 193 -5.65 -3.40 -12.23
CA VAL A 193 -6.49 -2.35 -11.64
C VAL A 193 -7.74 -2.98 -11.05
N SER A 194 -7.83 -2.90 -9.72
CA SER A 194 -8.94 -3.40 -8.91
C SER A 194 -10.21 -2.57 -9.14
N SER A 195 -11.38 -3.15 -8.89
CA SER A 195 -12.65 -2.42 -8.96
C SER A 195 -12.73 -1.33 -7.88
N GLY A 196 -13.22 -0.14 -8.24
CA GLY A 196 -13.42 0.97 -7.30
C GLY A 196 -13.92 2.22 -8.02
N LEU A 197 -14.51 3.18 -7.30
CA LEU A 197 -15.11 4.37 -7.93
C LEU A 197 -14.12 5.14 -8.82
N GLU A 198 -12.90 5.36 -8.34
CA GLU A 198 -11.85 6.04 -9.13
C GLU A 198 -11.20 5.11 -10.16
N ASN A 199 -11.11 3.82 -9.86
CA ASN A 199 -10.40 2.84 -10.69
C ASN A 199 -11.22 2.37 -11.89
N ASP A 200 -12.54 2.37 -11.77
CA ASP A 200 -13.48 2.02 -12.84
C ASP A 200 -13.43 3.01 -14.01
N ARG A 201 -12.77 4.17 -13.87
CA ARG A 201 -12.49 5.10 -14.98
C ARG A 201 -11.75 4.43 -16.15
N ILE A 202 -10.91 3.42 -15.88
CA ILE A 202 -10.22 2.65 -16.93
C ILE A 202 -11.21 1.95 -17.88
N LEU A 203 -12.44 1.66 -17.44
CA LEU A 203 -13.46 1.06 -18.31
C LEU A 203 -13.85 2.00 -19.46
N GLY A 204 -13.76 3.32 -19.26
CA GLY A 204 -13.93 4.32 -20.33
C GLY A 204 -12.85 4.23 -21.41
N LEU A 205 -11.71 3.61 -21.11
CA LEU A 205 -10.62 3.31 -22.04
C LEU A 205 -10.71 1.88 -22.62
N GLY A 206 -11.84 1.19 -22.42
CA GLY A 206 -12.03 -0.21 -22.82
C GLY A 206 -11.47 -1.22 -21.82
N GLY A 207 -11.18 -0.80 -20.58
CA GLY A 207 -10.71 -1.66 -19.51
C GLY A 207 -9.22 -2.04 -19.58
N ILE A 208 -8.49 -1.50 -20.54
CA ILE A 208 -7.05 -1.75 -20.71
C ILE A 208 -6.39 -0.52 -21.34
N ALA A 209 -5.27 -0.08 -20.77
CA ALA A 209 -4.52 1.10 -21.23
C ALA A 209 -3.02 0.86 -21.03
N ALA A 210 -2.18 1.50 -21.85
CA ALA A 210 -0.74 1.38 -21.73
C ALA A 210 -0.04 2.73 -21.94
N VAL A 211 0.96 2.98 -21.09
CA VAL A 211 1.93 4.07 -21.26
C VAL A 211 3.11 3.53 -22.05
N LEU A 212 3.54 4.29 -23.05
CA LEU A 212 4.59 3.90 -23.98
C LEU A 212 5.96 4.45 -23.55
N ARG A 213 7.02 3.78 -23.99
CA ARG A 213 8.42 4.21 -23.77
C ARG A 213 8.79 5.40 -24.65
N TYR A 214 8.17 5.48 -25.83
CA TYR A 214 8.40 6.49 -26.85
C TYR A 214 7.08 6.79 -27.56
N PRO A 215 6.93 7.98 -28.15
CA PRO A 215 5.72 8.33 -28.87
C PRO A 215 5.59 7.49 -30.13
N ILE A 216 4.39 6.99 -30.40
CA ILE A 216 4.06 6.34 -31.67
C ILE A 216 3.39 7.36 -32.61
N ALA A 217 3.72 7.27 -33.89
CA ALA A 217 3.24 8.19 -34.94
C ALA A 217 1.80 7.89 -35.36
#